data_AF-A0A8J7UNT2-F1
#
_entry.id   AF-A0A8J7UNT2-F1
#
_cell.length_a   1.000
_cell.length_b   1.000
_cell.length_c   1.000
_cell.angle_alpha   90.00
_cell.angle_beta   90.00
_cell.angle_gamma   90.00
#
_symmetry.space_group_name_H-M   'P 1'
#
loop_
_entity.id
_entity.type
_entity.pdbx_description
1 polymer ?
#
loop_
_entity_poly.entity_id
_entity_poly.type
_entity_poly.pdbx_seq_one_letter_code
_entity_poly.pdbx_strand_id
1 'polypeptide(L)' 'MSDDDSPEAVAEESAQQAGGLGEIIPKPLTPVWNQVEKIQAFRRTHGSKYVGVLELLTALALTGGYVWWLLIFLEVL' A
#
# COMPACT_ATOMS: atom_id res chain seq x y z
N MET A 1 16.29 -5.83 22.46
CA MET A 1 15.99 -4.80 21.46
C MET A 1 14.71 -5.23 20.77
N SER A 2 13.65 -4.42 20.83
CA SER A 2 12.40 -4.68 20.12
C SER A 2 12.58 -4.36 18.64
N ASP A 3 11.94 -5.11 17.75
CA ASP A 3 11.96 -4.96 16.29
C ASP A 3 11.39 -3.61 15.79
N ASP A 4 10.92 -2.76 16.71
CA ASP A 4 10.33 -1.43 16.50
C ASP A 4 11.31 -0.38 15.94
N ASP A 5 12.62 -0.64 16.00
CA ASP A 5 13.69 0.28 15.55
C ASP A 5 14.32 -0.17 14.21
N SER A 6 13.75 -1.18 13.54
CA SER A 6 14.23 -1.64 12.23
C SER A 6 14.05 -0.52 11.20
N PRO A 7 15.01 -0.29 10.28
CA PRO A 7 14.85 0.71 9.23
C PRO A 7 13.59 0.50 8.38
N GLU A 8 13.10 -0.74 8.24
CA GLU A 8 11.82 -1.03 7.61
C GLU A 8 10.62 -0.50 8.43
N ALA A 9 10.62 -0.67 9.75
CA ALA A 9 9.56 -0.19 10.63
C ALA A 9 9.51 1.34 10.68
N VAL A 10 10.68 1.99 10.75
CA VAL A 10 10.79 3.46 10.69
C VAL A 10 10.35 3.99 9.32
N ALA A 11 10.65 3.28 8.23
CA ALA A 11 10.18 3.66 6.90
C ALA A 11 8.67 3.49 6.75
N GLU A 12 8.08 2.44 7.34
CA GLU A 12 6.64 2.21 7.36
C GLU A 12 5.90 3.27 8.19
N GLU A 13 6.42 3.59 9.38
CA GLU A 13 5.90 4.68 10.22
C GLU A 13 6.04 6.03 9.53
N SER A 14 7.20 6.32 8.92
CA SER A 14 7.44 7.55 8.15
C SER A 14 6.52 7.67 6.93
N ALA A 15 6.20 6.55 6.26
CA ALA A 15 5.26 6.52 5.15
C ALA A 15 3.81 6.75 5.62
N GLN A 16 3.46 6.31 6.83
CA GLN A 16 2.16 6.55 7.45
C GLN A 16 2.03 7.98 8.04
N GLN A 17 3.15 8.56 8.51
CA GLN A 17 3.24 9.87 9.15
C GLN A 17 3.70 11.00 8.19
N ALA A 18 3.75 10.74 6.89
CA ALA A 18 4.04 11.79 5.92
C ALA A 18 2.94 12.85 5.79
N GLY A 19 1.84 12.80 6.57
CA GLY A 19 0.83 13.87 6.67
C GLY A 19 1.20 15.01 7.64
N GLY A 20 2.30 14.88 8.41
CA GLY A 20 2.72 15.86 9.42
C GLY A 20 3.83 16.83 8.98
N LEU A 21 4.36 16.71 7.76
CA LEU A 21 5.53 17.51 7.32
C LEU A 21 5.17 18.93 6.86
N GLY A 22 3.90 19.35 6.96
CA GLY A 22 3.49 20.73 6.66
C GLY A 22 4.24 21.79 7.48
N GLU A 23 4.75 21.42 8.65
CA GLU A 23 5.51 22.30 9.55
C GLU A 23 6.98 22.51 9.12
N ILE A 24 7.54 21.59 8.32
CA ILE A 24 8.98 21.57 7.92
C ILE A 24 9.15 21.96 6.44
N ILE A 25 8.06 22.07 5.68
CA ILE A 25 8.14 22.29 4.23
C ILE A 25 8.38 23.77 3.90
N PRO A 26 9.43 24.09 3.11
CA PRO A 26 9.68 25.47 2.72
C PRO A 26 8.51 25.99 1.89
N LYS A 27 8.11 27.25 2.15
CA LYS A 27 6.95 27.93 1.53
C LYS A 27 6.78 27.71 0.01
N PRO A 28 7.83 27.61 -0.83
CA PRO A 28 7.68 27.35 -2.27
C PRO A 28 7.15 25.96 -2.63
N LEU A 29 7.29 24.96 -1.75
CA LEU A 29 6.90 23.57 -1.99
C LEU A 29 5.53 23.21 -1.42
N THR A 30 4.91 24.13 -0.66
CA THR A 30 3.53 23.98 -0.16
C THR A 30 2.49 23.62 -1.22
N PRO A 31 2.48 24.15 -2.47
CA PRO A 31 1.48 23.75 -3.45
C PRO A 31 1.61 22.28 -3.89
N VAL A 32 2.85 21.78 -4.00
CA VAL A 32 3.15 20.39 -4.33
C VAL A 32 2.82 19.49 -3.15
N TRP A 33 3.14 19.94 -1.94
CA TRP A 33 2.83 19.21 -0.71
C TRP A 33 1.34 19.00 -0.48
N ASN A 34 0.52 20.03 -0.74
CA ASN A 34 -0.94 19.94 -0.63
C ASN A 34 -1.55 18.87 -1.56
N GLN A 35 -0.88 18.51 -2.66
CA GLN A 35 -1.30 17.41 -3.53
C GLN A 35 -0.93 16.05 -2.93
N VAL A 36 0.30 15.92 -2.41
CA VAL A 36 0.77 14.71 -1.75
C VAL A 36 -0.07 14.39 -0.51
N GLU A 37 -0.40 15.41 0.28
CA GLU A 37 -1.25 15.29 1.47
C GLU A 37 -2.67 14.83 1.11
N LYS A 38 -3.26 15.32 0.02
CA LYS A 38 -4.55 14.82 -0.48
C LYS A 38 -4.50 13.34 -0.88
N ILE A 39 -3.43 12.92 -1.55
CA ILE A 39 -3.22 11.53 -1.95
C ILE A 39 -3.02 10.65 -0.71
N GLN A 40 -2.27 11.11 0.29
CA GLN A 40 -2.09 10.39 1.55
C GLN A 40 -3.37 10.35 2.39
N ALA A 41 -4.12 11.44 2.47
CA ALA A 41 -5.42 11.49 3.13
C ALA A 41 -6.39 10.52 2.46
N PHE A 42 -6.41 10.48 1.13
CA PHE A 42 -7.17 9.49 0.36
C PHE A 42 -6.72 8.06 0.69
N ARG A 43 -5.41 7.81 0.78
CA ARG A 43 -4.88 6.49 1.16
C ARG A 43 -5.23 6.11 2.61
N ARG A 44 -5.26 7.07 3.53
CA ARG A 44 -5.61 6.85 4.93
C ARG A 44 -7.10 6.56 5.11
N THR A 45 -7.96 7.22 4.34
CA THR A 45 -9.43 7.05 4.44
C THR A 45 -9.95 5.90 3.59
N HIS A 46 -9.37 5.65 2.42
CA HIS A 46 -9.88 4.71 1.41
C HIS A 46 -8.89 3.58 1.08
N GLY A 47 -7.60 3.73 1.37
CA GLY A 47 -6.58 2.74 1.02
C GLY A 47 -6.86 1.35 1.60
N SER A 48 -7.18 1.25 2.89
CA SER A 48 -7.44 -0.07 3.53
C SER A 48 -8.55 -0.87 2.85
N LYS A 49 -9.67 -0.23 2.45
CA LYS A 49 -10.81 -0.94 1.84
C LYS A 49 -10.59 -1.22 0.36
N TYR A 50 -10.14 -0.24 -0.42
CA TYR A 50 -9.99 -0.40 -1.86
C TYR A 50 -8.77 -1.23 -2.23
N VAL A 51 -7.63 -1.02 -1.56
CA VAL A 51 -6.42 -1.85 -1.76
C VAL A 51 -6.71 -3.27 -1.27
N GLY A 52 -7.35 -3.45 -0.12
CA GLY A 52 -7.71 -4.79 0.37
C GLY A 52 -8.65 -5.55 -0.57
N VAL A 53 -9.62 -4.88 -1.21
CA VAL A 53 -10.48 -5.51 -2.22
C VAL A 53 -9.67 -5.89 -3.48
N LEU A 54 -8.78 -5.02 -3.95
CA LEU A 54 -7.90 -5.29 -5.09
C LEU A 54 -6.92 -6.43 -4.81
N GLU A 55 -6.35 -6.48 -3.61
CA GLU A 55 -5.51 -7.57 -3.14
C GLU A 55 -6.28 -8.88 -3.10
N LEU A 56 -7.51 -8.88 -2.56
CA LEU A 56 -8.37 -10.06 -2.53
C LEU A 56 -8.71 -10.56 -3.94
N LEU A 57 -9.09 -9.67 -4.84
CA LEU A 57 -9.38 -10.03 -6.24
C LEU A 57 -8.14 -10.58 -6.94
N THR A 58 -6.97 -9.98 -6.70
CA THR A 58 -5.70 -10.44 -7.27
C THR A 58 -5.32 -11.80 -6.71
N ALA A 59 -5.47 -12.02 -5.41
CA ALA A 59 -5.23 -13.30 -4.75
C ALA A 59 -6.16 -14.40 -5.31
N LEU A 60 -7.44 -14.10 -5.51
CA LEU A 60 -8.40 -15.02 -6.12
C LEU A 60 -8.05 -15.34 -7.57
N ALA A 61 -7.67 -14.35 -8.37
CA ALA A 61 -7.28 -14.55 -9.76
C ALA A 61 -6.03 -15.43 -9.87
N LEU A 62 -5.01 -15.15 -9.05
CA LEU A 62 -3.78 -15.96 -9.01
C LEU A 62 -4.05 -17.38 -8.54
N THR A 63 -4.84 -17.55 -7.48
CA THR A 63 -5.19 -18.87 -6.94
C THR A 63 -5.99 -19.67 -7.96
N GLY A 64 -7.01 -19.07 -8.57
CA GLY A 64 -7.81 -19.71 -9.61
C GLY A 64 -6.98 -20.09 -10.84
N GLY A 65 -6.13 -19.18 -11.31
CA GLY A 65 -5.22 -19.43 -12.42
C GLY A 65 -4.24 -20.57 -12.13
N TYR A 66 -3.69 -20.63 -10.91
CA TYR A 66 -2.79 -21.70 -10.49
C TYR A 66 -3.49 -23.07 -10.41
N VAL A 67 -4.69 -23.11 -9.81
CA VAL A 67 -5.49 -24.34 -9.75
C VAL A 67 -5.87 -24.82 -11.15
N TRP A 68 -6.30 -23.90 -12.02
CA TRP A 68 -6.58 -24.20 -13.42
C TRP A 68 -5.36 -24.78 -14.14
N TRP A 69 -4.21 -24.12 -14.01
CA TRP A 69 -2.95 -24.60 -14.59
C TRP A 69 -2.57 -25.99 -14.06
N LEU A 70 -2.75 -26.25 -12.76
CA LEU A 70 -2.52 -27.56 -12.16
C LEU A 70 -3.41 -28.66 -12.76
N LEU A 71 -4.70 -28.36 -13.00
CA LEU A 71 -5.62 -29.33 -13.60
C LEU A 71 -5.20 -29.71 -15.02
N ILE A 72 -4.76 -28.73 -15.82
CA ILE A 72 -4.20 -28.97 -17.16
C ILE A 72 -2.90 -29.78 -17.06
N PHE A 73 -2.00 -29.38 -16.16
CA PHE A 73 -0.70 -30.03 -15.98
C PHE A 73 -0.84 -31.51 -15.58
N LEU A 74 -1.87 -31.83 -14.78
CA LEU A 74 -2.17 -33.19 -14.35
C LEU A 74 -3.03 -33.98 -15.35
N GLU A 75 -3.39 -33.40 -16.50
CA GLU A 75 -4.28 -34.00 -17.52
C GLU A 75 -5.64 -34.46 -16.95
N VAL A 76 -6.09 -33.79 -15.88
CA VAL A 76 -7.40 -34.06 -15.25
C VAL A 76 -8.51 -33.29 -15.97
N LEU A 77 -8.14 -32.30 -16.79
CA LEU A 77 -9.02 -31.46 -17.60
C LEU A 77 -8.66 -31.54 -19.08
#